data_AF-A0A3B4C7N8-F1
#
_entry.id   AF-A0A3B4C7N8-F1
#
_cell.length_a   1.000
_cell.length_b   1.000
_cell.length_c   1.000
_cell.angle_alpha   90.00
_cell.angle_beta   90.00
_cell.angle_gamma   90.00
#
_symmetry.space_group_name_H-M   'P 1'
#
loop_
_entity.id
_entity.type
_entity.pdbx_description
1 polymer ?
#
loop_
_entity_poly.entity_id
_entity_poly.type
_entity_poly.pdbx_seq_one_letter_code
_entity_poly.pdbx_strand_id
1 'polypeptide(L)'
;MPVDRQRMRPWLEEQINSAKIQGLQWVNKEEKIFQIPWMHAARHGWDLDKDAPLFMNWAVHTGKYHPGVDKPDPKTWKANFRCAMNSLPDIEEVKDKSMKRGSNAFRVYRMLSSAEKAAKKVLHRFKKEHTTRNKEKKSRDKENCT
;
A
#
# COMPACT_ATOMS: atom_id res chain seq x y z
N MET A 1 -10.72 23.15 -15.23
CA MET A 1 -9.97 23.22 -13.95
C MET A 1 -9.61 21.79 -13.53
N PRO A 2 -8.35 21.47 -13.20
CA PRO A 2 -8.05 20.20 -12.53
C PRO A 2 -8.84 20.14 -11.23
N VAL A 3 -9.63 19.11 -11.01
CA VAL A 3 -10.27 18.88 -9.71
C VAL A 3 -9.14 18.49 -8.75
N ASP A 4 -8.93 19.29 -7.70
CA ASP A 4 -8.00 18.96 -6.62
C ASP A 4 -8.48 17.69 -5.91
N ARG A 5 -7.92 16.55 -6.34
CA ARG A 5 -8.25 15.25 -5.78
C ARG A 5 -7.33 14.95 -4.61
N GLN A 6 -7.95 14.63 -3.48
CA GLN A 6 -7.24 14.22 -2.28
C GLN A 6 -6.27 13.07 -2.57
N ARG A 7 -5.06 13.14 -2.03
CA ARG A 7 -4.03 12.10 -2.21
C ARG A 7 -4.40 10.83 -1.44
N MET A 8 -3.80 9.71 -1.83
CA MET A 8 -4.16 8.39 -1.32
C MET A 8 -4.05 8.26 0.21
N ARG A 9 -2.98 8.76 0.84
CA ARG A 9 -2.78 8.62 2.29
C ARG A 9 -3.92 9.23 3.11
N PRO A 10 -4.24 10.53 2.98
CA PRO A 10 -5.35 11.12 3.74
C PRO A 10 -6.71 10.52 3.36
N TRP A 11 -6.91 10.19 2.07
CA TRP A 11 -8.13 9.48 1.64
C TRP A 11 -8.30 8.12 2.34
N LEU A 12 -7.24 7.33 2.42
CA LEU A 12 -7.27 6.01 3.06
C LEU A 12 -7.51 6.13 4.56
N GLU A 13 -6.90 7.14 5.20
CA GLU A 13 -7.12 7.44 6.61
C GLU A 13 -8.60 7.75 6.90
N GLU A 14 -9.26 8.54 6.05
CA GLU A 14 -10.71 8.77 6.13
C GLU A 14 -11.52 7.50 5.94
N GLN A 15 -11.17 6.65 4.98
CA GLN A 15 -11.87 5.38 4.77
C GLN A 15 -11.79 4.48 6.02
N ILE A 16 -10.62 4.39 6.66
CA ILE A 16 -10.43 3.60 7.89
C ILE A 16 -11.23 4.24 9.04
N ASN A 17 -11.18 5.57 9.20
CA ASN A 17 -11.89 6.28 10.25
C ASN A 17 -13.42 6.20 10.08
N SER A 18 -13.92 6.08 8.85
CA SER A 18 -15.34 5.95 8.58
C SER A 18 -15.94 4.64 9.11
N ALA A 19 -15.11 3.59 9.31
CA ALA A 19 -15.52 2.24 9.72
C ALA A 19 -16.67 1.63 8.89
N LYS A 20 -16.89 2.11 7.65
CA LYS A 20 -17.98 1.63 6.78
C LYS A 20 -17.66 0.30 6.09
N ILE A 21 -16.37 -0.04 5.97
CA ILE A 21 -15.92 -1.23 5.25
C ILE A 21 -15.51 -2.28 6.27
N GLN A 22 -16.21 -3.41 6.26
CA GLN A 22 -15.95 -4.50 7.22
C GLN A 22 -14.50 -4.98 7.11
N GLY A 23 -13.83 -5.07 8.26
CA GLY A 23 -12.45 -5.54 8.36
C GLY A 23 -11.37 -4.52 7.97
N LEU A 24 -11.74 -3.35 7.43
CA LEU A 24 -10.85 -2.20 7.29
C LEU A 24 -10.87 -1.40 8.60
N GLN A 25 -9.82 -1.52 9.40
CA GLN A 25 -9.80 -0.93 10.74
C GLN A 25 -8.39 -0.65 11.25
N TRP A 26 -8.30 0.26 12.22
CA TRP A 26 -7.08 0.44 13.01
C TRP A 26 -6.83 -0.80 13.88
N VAL A 27 -5.64 -1.36 13.78
CA VAL A 27 -5.13 -2.36 14.72
C VAL A 27 -4.49 -1.66 15.92
N ASN A 28 -3.76 -0.56 15.65
CA ASN A 28 -3.26 0.37 16.65
C ASN A 28 -3.34 1.79 16.08
N LYS A 29 -4.24 2.62 16.62
CA LYS A 29 -4.47 3.98 16.12
C LYS A 29 -3.33 4.93 16.47
N GLU A 30 -2.67 4.73 17.61
CA GLU A 30 -1.53 5.56 18.07
C GLU A 30 -0.32 5.37 17.16
N GLU A 31 0.01 4.11 16.85
CA GLU A 31 1.11 3.76 15.95
C GLU A 31 0.73 3.82 14.45
N LYS A 32 -0.51 4.25 14.15
CA LYS A 32 -1.09 4.28 12.80
C LYS A 32 -0.96 2.95 12.05
N ILE A 33 -1.18 1.85 12.77
CA ILE A 33 -1.22 0.49 12.21
C ILE A 33 -2.67 0.12 11.93
N PHE A 34 -2.93 -0.33 10.71
CA PHE A 34 -4.26 -0.69 10.25
C PHE A 34 -4.21 -1.97 9.41
N GLN A 35 -5.35 -2.61 9.25
CA GLN A 35 -5.50 -3.80 8.42
C GLN A 35 -6.46 -3.55 7.27
N ILE A 36 -6.21 -4.22 6.14
CA ILE A 36 -7.07 -4.22 4.96
C ILE A 36 -7.46 -5.67 4.62
N PRO A 37 -8.75 -5.99 4.47
CA PRO A 37 -9.19 -7.27 3.91
C PRO A 37 -8.59 -7.50 2.53
N TRP A 38 -8.06 -8.70 2.28
CA TRP A 38 -7.31 -9.00 1.06
C TRP A 38 -7.69 -10.32 0.40
N MET A 39 -8.96 -10.70 0.50
CA MET A 39 -9.48 -11.94 -0.08
C MET A 39 -9.23 -12.02 -1.59
N HIS A 40 -8.88 -13.22 -2.07
CA HIS A 40 -8.61 -13.46 -3.49
C HIS A 40 -9.92 -13.66 -4.25
N ALA A 41 -10.10 -12.96 -5.37
CA ALA A 41 -11.37 -12.97 -6.11
C ALA A 41 -11.80 -14.35 -6.64
N ALA A 42 -10.85 -15.27 -6.81
CA ALA A 42 -11.11 -16.65 -7.21
C ALA A 42 -11.41 -17.62 -6.04
N ARG A 43 -11.48 -17.13 -4.78
CA ARG A 43 -11.84 -17.99 -3.64
C ARG A 43 -13.35 -18.13 -3.54
N HIS A 44 -13.80 -19.30 -3.12
CA HIS A 44 -15.22 -19.53 -2.81
C HIS A 44 -15.69 -18.57 -1.72
N GLY A 45 -16.86 -17.96 -1.94
CA GLY A 45 -17.45 -16.98 -1.02
C GLY A 45 -16.91 -15.56 -1.15
N TRP A 46 -16.05 -15.27 -2.13
CA TRP A 46 -15.69 -13.90 -2.48
C TRP A 46 -16.90 -13.19 -3.09
N ASP A 47 -17.15 -11.95 -2.67
CA ASP A 47 -18.30 -11.17 -3.09
C ASP A 47 -17.92 -9.71 -3.40
N LEU A 48 -18.55 -9.15 -4.44
CA LEU A 48 -18.26 -7.79 -4.89
C LEU A 48 -18.55 -6.75 -3.80
N ASP A 49 -19.71 -6.86 -3.16
CA ASP A 49 -20.21 -5.86 -2.22
C ASP A 49 -19.54 -5.97 -0.84
N LYS A 50 -18.96 -7.14 -0.53
CA LYS A 50 -18.22 -7.36 0.72
C LYS A 50 -16.72 -7.12 0.58
N ASP A 51 -16.10 -7.60 -0.49
CA ASP A 51 -14.64 -7.68 -0.61
C ASP A 51 -14.02 -6.59 -1.51
N ALA A 52 -14.81 -5.97 -2.39
CA ALA A 52 -14.35 -4.91 -3.28
C ALA A 52 -14.62 -3.44 -2.87
N PRO A 53 -15.43 -3.09 -1.84
CA PRO A 53 -15.82 -1.69 -1.60
C PRO A 53 -14.64 -0.72 -1.49
N LEU A 54 -13.56 -1.09 -0.78
CA LEU A 54 -12.39 -0.23 -0.65
C LEU A 54 -11.74 0.08 -2.01
N PHE A 55 -11.56 -0.96 -2.82
CA PHE A 55 -10.90 -0.83 -4.12
C PHE A 55 -11.80 -0.07 -5.11
N MET A 56 -13.10 -0.33 -5.07
CA MET A 56 -14.10 0.40 -5.84
C MET A 56 -14.12 1.88 -5.47
N ASN A 57 -14.20 2.22 -4.18
CA ASN A 57 -14.22 3.61 -3.72
C ASN A 57 -12.96 4.35 -4.16
N TRP A 58 -11.79 3.70 -4.19
CA TRP A 58 -10.57 4.30 -4.71
C TRP A 58 -10.65 4.54 -6.23
N ALA A 59 -11.20 3.59 -6.98
CA ALA A 59 -11.39 3.74 -8.42
C ALA A 59 -12.36 4.89 -8.75
N VAL A 60 -13.45 5.04 -7.98
CA VAL A 60 -14.37 6.18 -8.08
C VAL A 60 -13.65 7.49 -7.75
N HIS A 61 -12.93 7.54 -6.62
CA HIS A 61 -12.19 8.73 -6.18
C HIS A 61 -11.16 9.20 -7.22
N THR A 62 -10.49 8.26 -7.88
CA THR A 62 -9.51 8.56 -8.93
C THR A 62 -10.13 8.75 -10.32
N GLY A 63 -11.46 8.71 -10.45
CA GLY A 63 -12.17 8.83 -11.73
C GLY A 63 -11.84 7.71 -12.72
N LYS A 64 -11.35 6.58 -12.22
CA LYS A 64 -11.06 5.37 -13.02
C LYS A 64 -12.28 4.45 -13.14
N TYR A 65 -13.33 4.73 -12.39
CA TYR A 65 -14.59 4.01 -12.43
C TYR A 65 -15.76 4.98 -12.17
N HIS A 66 -16.76 4.95 -13.04
CA HIS A 66 -18.01 5.71 -12.92
C HIS A 66 -19.18 4.74 -12.72
N PRO A 67 -19.75 4.65 -11.50
CA PRO A 67 -20.88 3.78 -11.22
C PRO A 67 -22.05 4.07 -12.15
N GLY A 68 -22.68 3.01 -12.68
CA GLY A 68 -23.80 3.11 -13.62
C GLY A 68 -23.42 3.41 -15.08
N VAL A 69 -22.17 3.79 -15.35
CA VAL A 69 -21.65 4.02 -16.71
C VAL A 69 -20.67 2.92 -17.11
N ASP A 70 -19.67 2.68 -16.25
CA ASP A 70 -18.62 1.71 -16.49
C ASP A 70 -19.02 0.33 -15.96
N LYS A 71 -18.54 -0.74 -16.61
CA LYS A 71 -18.68 -2.11 -16.11
C LYS A 71 -17.76 -2.33 -14.89
N PRO A 72 -18.24 -2.96 -13.79
CA PRO A 72 -17.40 -3.31 -12.65
C PRO A 72 -16.18 -4.17 -13.04
N ASP A 73 -14.98 -3.76 -12.60
CA ASP A 73 -13.74 -4.54 -12.73
C ASP A 73 -12.91 -4.55 -11.43
N PRO A 74 -13.28 -5.41 -10.47
CA PRO A 74 -12.64 -5.50 -9.15
C PRO A 74 -11.16 -5.88 -9.21
N LYS A 75 -10.77 -6.64 -10.24
CA LYS A 75 -9.38 -7.07 -10.44
C LYS A 75 -8.50 -5.87 -10.76
N THR A 76 -8.95 -5.01 -11.67
CA THR A 76 -8.24 -3.77 -12.04
C THR A 76 -8.20 -2.79 -10.88
N TRP A 77 -9.33 -2.59 -10.17
CA TRP A 77 -9.36 -1.69 -9.02
C TRP A 77 -8.37 -2.12 -7.92
N LYS A 78 -8.34 -3.41 -7.58
CA LYS A 78 -7.42 -3.97 -6.58
C LYS A 78 -5.96 -3.85 -7.00
N ALA A 79 -5.66 -4.07 -8.28
CA ALA A 79 -4.31 -3.92 -8.82
C ALA A 79 -3.83 -2.46 -8.74
N ASN A 80 -4.67 -1.50 -9.16
CA ASN A 80 -4.37 -0.08 -9.13
C ASN A 80 -4.20 0.43 -7.70
N PHE A 81 -5.08 0.02 -6.78
CA PHE A 81 -4.97 0.35 -5.37
C PHE A 81 -3.65 -0.14 -4.76
N ARG A 82 -3.26 -1.40 -5.04
CA ARG A 82 -1.97 -1.96 -4.59
C ARG A 82 -0.79 -1.13 -5.11
N CYS A 83 -0.80 -0.77 -6.40
CA CYS A 83 0.28 0.05 -6.98
C CYS A 83 0.37 1.42 -6.30
N ALA A 84 -0.78 2.07 -6.07
CA ALA A 84 -0.84 3.36 -5.40
C ALA A 84 -0.28 3.26 -3.97
N MET A 85 -0.67 2.26 -3.16
CA MET A 85 -0.10 2.06 -1.82
C MET A 85 1.40 1.82 -1.86
N ASN A 86 1.87 0.96 -2.77
CA ASN A 86 3.30 0.63 -2.88
C ASN A 86 4.16 1.82 -3.32
N SER A 87 3.57 2.85 -3.92
CA SER A 87 4.26 4.08 -4.30
C SER A 87 4.41 5.10 -3.16
N LEU A 88 3.71 4.90 -2.05
CA LEU A 88 3.76 5.80 -0.91
C LEU A 88 5.00 5.50 -0.05
N PRO A 89 5.92 6.46 0.15
CA PRO A 89 7.13 6.25 0.94
C PRO A 89 6.86 6.20 2.46
N ASP A 90 5.64 6.53 2.87
CA ASP A 90 5.19 6.67 4.25
C ASP A 90 4.10 5.66 4.62
N ILE A 91 3.87 4.64 3.79
CA ILE A 91 3.04 3.47 4.13
C ILE A 91 3.86 2.21 3.86
N GLU A 92 3.89 1.29 4.81
CA GLU A 92 4.58 0.00 4.65
C GLU A 92 3.74 -1.18 5.09
N GLU A 93 3.92 -2.33 4.43
CA GLU A 93 3.28 -3.60 4.80
C GLU A 93 4.04 -4.25 5.96
N VAL A 94 3.34 -4.51 7.07
CA VAL A 94 3.83 -5.26 8.23
C VAL A 94 3.55 -6.74 7.97
N LYS A 95 4.48 -7.39 7.27
CA LYS A 95 4.28 -8.74 6.71
C LYS A 95 4.12 -9.82 7.77
N ASP A 96 4.82 -9.69 8.90
CA ASP A 96 4.78 -10.57 10.07
C ASP A 96 3.40 -10.60 10.73
N LYS A 97 2.66 -9.48 10.69
CA LYS A 97 1.29 -9.39 11.23
C LYS A 97 0.21 -9.70 10.21
N SER A 98 0.56 -10.00 8.96
CA SER A 98 -0.40 -10.17 7.85
C SER A 98 -0.81 -11.63 7.64
N MET A 99 -2.10 -11.91 7.49
CA MET A 99 -2.61 -13.25 7.18
C MET A 99 -3.00 -13.40 5.71
N LYS A 100 -2.15 -14.07 4.93
CA LYS A 100 -2.32 -14.18 3.45
C LYS A 100 -3.18 -15.36 2.99
N ARG A 101 -3.57 -16.24 3.90
CA ARG A 101 -4.31 -17.48 3.60
C ARG A 101 -5.59 -17.53 4.42
N GLY A 102 -6.60 -18.22 3.89
CA GLY A 102 -7.90 -18.40 4.54
C GLY A 102 -8.98 -17.48 4.00
N SER A 103 -10.22 -17.69 4.44
CA SER A 103 -11.39 -16.89 4.05
C SER A 103 -11.33 -15.47 4.62
N ASN A 104 -10.64 -15.29 5.75
CA ASN A 104 -10.46 -13.99 6.41
C ASN A 104 -9.07 -13.40 6.12
N ALA A 105 -8.56 -13.54 4.89
CA ALA A 105 -7.23 -13.05 4.55
C ALA A 105 -7.16 -11.52 4.66
N PHE A 106 -6.12 -11.00 5.32
CA PHE A 106 -5.90 -9.57 5.49
C PHE A 106 -4.41 -9.21 5.40
N ARG A 107 -4.14 -7.93 5.16
CA ARG A 107 -2.79 -7.35 5.18
C ARG A 107 -2.74 -6.22 6.19
N VAL A 108 -1.68 -6.21 6.98
CA VAL A 108 -1.42 -5.15 7.96
C VAL A 108 -0.46 -4.15 7.36
N TYR A 109 -0.78 -2.88 7.51
CA TYR A 109 0.01 -1.75 7.06
C TYR A 109 0.25 -0.77 8.21
N ARG A 110 1.30 0.03 8.09
CA ARG A 110 1.63 1.09 9.03
C ARG A 110 1.88 2.39 8.28
N MET A 111 1.26 3.48 8.73
CA MET A 111 1.61 4.83 8.25
C MET A 111 2.74 5.41 9.10
N LEU A 112 3.78 5.92 8.46
CA LEU A 112 4.92 6.52 9.14
C LEU A 112 4.64 7.98 9.46
N SER A 113 5.11 8.41 10.63
CA SER A 113 5.22 9.83 10.95
C SER A 113 6.24 10.53 10.04
N SER A 114 6.16 11.86 9.97
CA SER A 114 7.13 12.66 9.22
C SER A 114 8.58 12.45 9.72
N ALA A 115 8.75 12.27 11.03
CA ALA A 115 10.05 11.99 11.64
C ALA A 115 10.61 10.62 11.20
N GLU A 116 9.80 9.57 11.28
CA GLU A 116 10.19 8.22 10.84
C GLU A 116 10.49 8.17 9.34
N LYS A 117 9.72 8.89 8.53
CA LYS A 117 9.97 9.04 7.09
C LYS A 117 11.32 9.70 6.83
N ALA A 118 11.64 10.78 7.55
CA ALA A 118 12.93 11.45 7.43
C ALA A 118 14.09 10.53 7.83
N ALA A 119 13.97 9.84 8.97
CA ALA A 119 14.97 8.88 9.44
C ALA A 119 15.20 7.74 8.43
N LYS A 120 14.14 7.18 7.83
CA LYS A 120 14.28 6.16 6.78
C LYS A 120 14.98 6.68 5.53
N LYS A 121 14.69 7.90 5.11
CA LYS A 121 15.36 8.52 3.96
C LYS A 121 16.86 8.66 4.20
N VAL A 122 17.24 9.07 5.42
CA VAL A 122 18.64 9.16 5.85
C VAL A 122 19.31 7.78 5.85
N LEU A 123 18.68 6.77 6.47
CA LEU A 123 19.20 5.41 6.50
C LEU A 123 19.38 4.82 5.08
N HIS A 124 18.42 5.06 4.19
CA HIS A 124 18.49 4.58 2.81
C HIS A 124 19.65 5.25 2.05
N ARG A 125 19.87 6.55 2.27
CA ARG A 125 21.02 7.27 1.69
C ARG A 125 22.34 6.68 2.16
N PHE A 126 22.50 6.46 3.47
CA PHE A 126 23.71 5.84 4.03
C PHE A 126 23.95 4.42 3.49
N LYS A 127 22.90 3.58 3.41
CA LYS A 127 23.02 2.23 2.81
C LYS A 127 23.43 2.26 1.34
N LYS A 128 22.90 3.23 0.58
CA LYS A 128 23.24 3.40 -0.83
C LYS A 128 24.71 3.80 -1.00
N GLU A 129 25.18 4.78 -0.21
CA GLU A 129 26.59 5.22 -0.18
C GLU A 129 27.55 4.09 0.20
N HIS A 130 27.22 3.26 1.21
CA HIS A 130 28.03 2.09 1.55
C HIS A 130 28.09 1.05 0.43
N THR A 131 26.95 0.81 -0.24
CA THR A 131 26.85 -0.16 -1.33
C THR A 131 27.65 0.28 -2.56
N THR A 132 27.59 1.57 -2.93
CA THR A 132 28.36 2.13 -4.04
C THR A 132 29.86 2.07 -3.75
N ARG A 133 30.28 2.44 -2.53
CA ARG A 133 31.69 2.39 -2.11
C ARG A 133 32.26 0.97 -2.14
N ASN A 134 31.47 -0.04 -1.73
CA ASN A 134 31.88 -1.44 -1.80
C ASN A 134 31.99 -1.96 -3.24
N LYS A 135 31.12 -1.51 -4.15
CA LYS A 135 31.21 -1.86 -5.57
C LYS A 135 32.46 -1.25 -6.23
N GLU A 136 32.78 0.00 -5.93
CA GLU A 136 33.98 0.69 -6.46
C GLU A 136 35.30 0.13 -5.93
N LYS A 137 35.33 -0.42 -4.71
CA LYS A 137 36.51 -1.16 -4.21
C LYS A 137 36.66 -2.48 -4.97
N LYS A 138 35.57 -3.24 -5.10
CA LYS A 138 35.57 -4.53 -5.80
C LYS A 138 35.88 -4.44 -7.29
N SER A 139 35.58 -3.32 -7.96
CA SER A 139 36.00 -3.08 -9.35
C SER A 139 37.48 -2.76 -9.45
N ARG A 140 38.02 -1.90 -8.58
CA ARG A 140 39.46 -1.59 -8.51
C ARG A 140 40.32 -2.82 -8.20
N ASP A 141 39.87 -3.67 -7.28
CA ASP A 141 40.59 -4.90 -6.94
C ASP A 141 40.59 -5.93 -8.09
N LYS A 142 39.63 -5.86 -9.01
CA LYS A 142 39.58 -6.71 -10.21
C LYS A 142 40.47 -6.18 -11.34
N GLU A 143 40.56 -4.87 -11.51
CA GLU A 143 41.45 -4.24 -12.51
C GLU A 143 42.93 -4.41 -12.16
N ASN A 144 43.27 -4.50 -10.87
CA ASN A 144 44.66 -4.72 -10.40
C ASN A 144 45.13 -6.19 -10.44
N CYS A 145 44.30 -7.15 -10.86
CA CYS A 145 44.62 -8.58 -10.88
C CYS A 145 44.65 -9.17 -12.32
N THR A 146 44.63 -8.31 -13.34
CA THR A 146 44.81 -8.68 -14.77
C THR A 146 46.06 -7.99 -15.30
#